data_AF-A0AB39DP92-F1
#
_entry.id   AF-A0AB39DP92-F1
#
_cell.length_a   1.000
_cell.length_b   1.000
_cell.length_c   1.000
_cell.angle_alpha   90.00
_cell.angle_beta   90.00
_cell.angle_gamma   90.00
#
_symmetry.space_group_name_H-M   'P 1'
#
loop_
_entity.id
_entity.type
_entity.pdbx_description
1 polymer ?
#
loop_
_entity_poly.entity_id
_entity_poly.type
_entity_poly.pdbx_seq_one_letter_code
_entity_poly.pdbx_strand_id
1 'polypeptide(L)'
;MNIEQEIQAKGLTAPRITPADIQANIASEHYFTAADGASGAYRNGGDVHPAGGSPGQQTTQALGLLTFCVLVLRNGFTVTGESACASPENFDAEIGRKIARQNAVSKVWPLMGYALRTELSRPALTEVDAAADVAGTPRPDHPII
;
A
#
# COMPACT_ATOMS: atom_id res chain seq x y z
N MET A 1 -21.94 -10.11 12.47
CA MET A 1 -22.08 -10.91 11.23
C MET A 1 -20.93 -10.52 10.32
N ASN A 2 -20.16 -11.48 9.80
CA ASN A 2 -19.04 -11.17 8.90
C ASN A 2 -19.61 -10.92 7.50
N ILE A 3 -19.23 -9.81 6.85
CA ILE A 3 -19.70 -9.47 5.50
C ILE A 3 -19.50 -10.61 4.50
N GLU A 4 -18.42 -11.39 4.63
CA GLU A 4 -18.18 -12.54 3.76
C GLU A 4 -19.21 -13.65 3.96
N GLN A 5 -19.68 -13.89 5.19
CA GLN A 5 -20.72 -14.88 5.46
C GLN A 5 -22.04 -14.50 4.78
N GLU A 6 -22.37 -13.20 4.73
CA GLU A 6 -23.58 -12.71 4.04
C GLU A 6 -23.46 -12.87 2.52
N ILE A 7 -22.28 -12.61 1.94
CA ILE A 7 -22.02 -12.79 0.52
C ILE A 7 -22.17 -14.27 0.12
N GLN A 8 -21.60 -15.18 0.92
CA GLN A 8 -21.71 -16.62 0.71
C GLN A 8 -23.15 -17.11 0.88
N ALA A 9 -23.88 -16.62 1.91
CA ALA A 9 -25.29 -16.95 2.11
C ALA A 9 -26.19 -16.51 0.94
N LYS A 10 -25.80 -15.46 0.22
CA LYS A 10 -26.47 -14.97 -0.99
C LYS A 10 -26.06 -15.72 -2.28
N GLY A 11 -25.17 -16.71 -2.20
CA GLY A 11 -24.72 -17.49 -3.35
C GLY A 11 -23.85 -16.71 -4.35
N LEU A 12 -23.23 -15.60 -3.92
CA LEU A 12 -22.36 -14.80 -4.78
C LEU A 12 -20.97 -15.44 -4.86
N THR A 13 -20.69 -16.14 -5.97
CA THR A 13 -19.47 -16.96 -6.15
C THR A 13 -18.43 -16.36 -7.10
N ALA A 14 -18.70 -15.18 -7.68
CA ALA A 14 -17.75 -14.53 -8.57
C ALA A 14 -16.41 -14.21 -7.85
N PRO A 15 -15.26 -14.27 -8.56
CA PRO A 15 -13.95 -13.95 -7.99
C PRO A 15 -13.94 -12.56 -7.35
N ARG A 16 -13.37 -12.48 -6.15
CA ARG A 16 -13.26 -11.24 -5.37
C ARG A 16 -12.04 -11.30 -4.46
N ILE A 17 -11.60 -10.12 -4.04
CA ILE A 17 -10.60 -10.00 -2.99
C ILE A 17 -11.29 -10.16 -1.63
N THR A 18 -10.71 -10.95 -0.74
CA THR A 18 -11.15 -11.14 0.64
C THR A 18 -10.19 -10.46 1.62
N PRO A 19 -10.60 -10.24 2.88
CA PRO A 19 -9.67 -9.73 3.89
C PRO A 19 -8.42 -10.60 4.06
N ALA A 20 -8.56 -11.93 3.91
CA ALA A 20 -7.45 -12.86 3.99
C ALA A 20 -6.44 -12.67 2.85
N ASP A 21 -6.92 -12.40 1.63
CA ASP A 21 -6.06 -12.13 0.47
C ASP A 21 -5.23 -10.86 0.70
N ILE A 22 -5.84 -9.80 1.26
CA ILE A 22 -5.12 -8.58 1.62
C ILE A 22 -3.99 -8.90 2.61
N GLN A 23 -4.30 -9.64 3.69
CA GLN A 23 -3.28 -10.01 4.68
C GLN A 23 -2.18 -10.89 4.09
N ALA A 24 -2.55 -11.86 3.26
CA ALA A 24 -1.60 -12.75 2.60
C ALA A 24 -0.67 -12.00 1.65
N ASN A 25 -1.13 -10.90 1.03
CA ASN A 25 -0.34 -10.10 0.09
C ASN A 25 0.65 -9.12 0.78
N ILE A 26 0.52 -8.88 2.08
CA ILE A 26 1.47 -8.06 2.85
C ILE A 26 2.71 -8.92 3.18
N ALA A 27 3.88 -8.48 2.72
CA ALA A 27 5.16 -9.14 2.97
C ALA A 27 5.85 -8.63 4.25
N SER A 28 5.77 -7.32 4.52
CA SER A 28 6.27 -6.73 5.78
C SER A 28 5.57 -5.41 6.10
N GLU A 29 5.66 -5.00 7.37
CA GLU A 29 5.09 -3.75 7.88
C GLU A 29 6.13 -2.99 8.68
N HIS A 30 6.24 -1.68 8.44
CA HIS A 30 7.21 -0.80 9.09
C HIS A 30 6.49 0.41 9.67
N TYR A 31 6.87 0.80 10.89
CA TYR A 31 6.24 1.88 11.63
C TYR A 31 7.27 2.88 12.12
N PHE A 32 7.02 4.15 11.90
CA PHE A 32 7.87 5.25 12.37
C PHE A 32 7.06 6.53 12.45
N THR A 33 7.51 7.49 13.26
CA THR A 33 6.94 8.84 13.28
C THR A 33 7.58 9.72 12.21
N ALA A 34 6.93 10.82 11.85
CA ALA A 34 7.56 11.81 10.97
C ALA A 34 8.86 12.37 11.58
N ALA A 35 8.96 12.42 12.92
CA ALA A 35 10.18 12.84 13.61
C ALA A 35 11.32 11.84 13.40
N ASP A 36 11.03 10.53 13.44
CA ASP A 36 12.01 9.49 13.12
C ASP A 36 12.50 9.61 11.66
N GLY A 37 11.56 9.83 10.73
CA GLY A 37 11.85 10.01 9.31
C GLY A 37 12.75 11.23 9.04
N ALA A 38 12.38 12.38 9.59
CA ALA A 38 13.18 13.62 9.46
C ALA A 38 14.56 13.46 10.11
N SER A 39 14.63 12.88 11.30
CA SER A 39 15.91 12.62 11.99
C SER A 39 16.81 11.67 11.19
N GLY A 40 16.24 10.63 10.59
CA GLY A 40 16.97 9.70 9.72
C GLY A 40 17.51 10.38 8.46
N ALA A 41 16.67 11.18 7.79
CA ALA A 41 17.07 11.92 6.60
C ALA A 41 18.16 12.96 6.90
N TYR A 42 18.07 13.69 8.02
CA TYR A 42 19.10 14.62 8.47
C TYR A 42 20.45 13.93 8.70
N ARG A 43 20.44 12.79 9.42
CA ARG A 43 21.67 12.03 9.71
C ARG A 43 22.33 11.46 8.46
N ASN A 44 21.55 11.21 7.41
CA ASN A 44 22.04 10.74 6.12
C ASN A 44 22.46 11.88 5.17
N GLY A 45 22.44 13.13 5.64
CA GLY A 45 22.77 14.32 4.83
C GLY A 45 21.73 14.64 3.75
N GLY A 46 20.53 14.07 3.85
CA GLY A 46 19.45 14.20 2.86
C GLY A 46 18.39 15.24 3.20
N ASP A 47 18.20 15.57 4.48
CA ASP A 47 17.19 16.55 4.89
C ASP A 47 17.74 17.99 4.89
N VAL A 48 17.35 18.74 3.86
CA VAL A 48 17.58 20.19 3.73
C VAL A 48 16.48 20.94 4.47
N HIS A 49 16.66 21.13 5.78
CA HIS A 49 15.91 22.14 6.52
C HIS A 49 16.15 23.53 5.86
N PRO A 50 15.16 24.47 5.82
CA PRO A 50 15.33 25.80 5.21
C PRO A 50 16.39 26.72 5.85
N ALA A 51 17.27 26.23 6.72
CA ALA A 51 18.27 27.02 7.40
C ALA A 51 19.56 26.25 7.78
N GLY A 52 19.79 25.05 7.23
CA GLY A 52 21.03 24.29 7.50
C GLY A 52 21.24 23.90 8.98
N GLY A 53 20.18 23.92 9.79
CA GLY A 53 20.19 23.53 11.21
C GLY A 53 19.19 22.42 11.51
N SER A 54 19.33 21.81 12.70
CA SER A 54 18.36 20.82 13.20
C SER A 54 16.94 21.39 13.26
N PRO A 55 15.89 20.56 13.13
CA PRO A 55 14.52 21.00 13.32
C PRO A 55 14.34 21.75 14.66
N GLY A 56 13.63 22.87 14.63
CA GLY A 56 13.25 23.58 15.86
C GLY A 56 12.37 22.70 16.74
N GLN A 57 12.42 22.90 18.07
CA GLN A 57 11.71 22.09 19.06
C GLN A 57 10.20 21.90 18.75
N GLN A 58 9.53 22.96 18.30
CA GLN A 58 8.10 22.93 17.96
C GLN A 58 7.80 22.08 16.71
N THR A 59 8.67 22.10 15.70
CA THR A 59 8.55 21.25 14.51
C THR A 59 8.73 19.79 14.90
N THR A 60 9.73 19.48 15.72
CA THR A 60 9.96 18.10 16.21
C THR A 60 8.77 17.56 17.00
N GLN A 61 8.13 18.39 17.83
CA GLN A 61 6.93 17.99 18.56
C GLN A 61 5.77 17.62 17.62
N ALA A 62 5.46 18.46 16.63
CA ALA A 62 4.41 18.16 15.65
C ALA A 62 4.70 16.89 14.85
N LEU A 63 5.96 16.69 14.42
CA LEU A 63 6.38 15.51 13.68
C LEU A 63 6.31 14.22 14.52
N GLY A 64 6.47 14.31 15.85
CA GLY A 64 6.31 13.18 16.76
C GLY A 64 4.87 12.66 16.88
N LEU A 65 3.87 13.48 16.51
CA LEU A 65 2.45 13.14 16.59
C LEU A 65 1.92 12.45 15.32
N LEU A 66 2.71 12.39 14.26
CA LEU A 66 2.35 11.78 12.99
C LEU A 66 3.01 10.41 12.87
N THR A 67 2.22 9.34 12.95
CA THR A 67 2.65 7.96 12.77
C THR A 67 2.42 7.50 11.32
N PHE A 68 3.44 6.92 10.71
CA PHE A 68 3.36 6.22 9.44
C PHE A 68 3.34 4.70 9.63
N CYS A 69 2.60 4.03 8.76
CA CYS A 69 2.69 2.60 8.50
C CYS A 69 3.07 2.43 7.02
N VAL A 70 4.11 1.66 6.74
CA VAL A 70 4.53 1.30 5.38
C VAL A 70 4.36 -0.21 5.23
N LEU A 71 3.44 -0.62 4.36
CA LEU A 71 3.25 -2.00 3.95
C LEU A 71 4.08 -2.26 2.69
N VAL A 72 4.93 -3.28 2.72
CA VAL A 72 5.57 -3.82 1.51
C VAL A 72 4.71 -4.99 1.04
N LEU A 73 4.18 -4.93 -0.17
CA LEU A 73 3.40 -6.01 -0.78
C LEU A 73 4.33 -7.06 -1.40
N ARG A 74 3.84 -8.28 -1.63
CA ARG A 74 4.64 -9.39 -2.18
C ARG A 74 5.28 -9.11 -3.54
N ASN A 75 4.71 -8.20 -4.32
CA ASN A 75 5.27 -7.77 -5.61
C ASN A 75 6.31 -6.64 -5.47
N GLY A 76 6.68 -6.25 -4.25
CA GLY A 76 7.62 -5.15 -3.97
C GLY A 76 7.00 -3.75 -3.97
N PHE A 77 5.71 -3.61 -4.31
CA PHE A 77 5.03 -2.32 -4.24
C PHE A 77 4.80 -1.91 -2.78
N THR A 78 4.95 -0.61 -2.48
CA THR A 78 4.76 -0.08 -1.12
C THR A 78 3.47 0.71 -1.01
N VAL A 79 2.73 0.51 0.08
CA VAL A 79 1.52 1.27 0.41
C VAL A 79 1.67 1.89 1.79
N THR A 80 1.45 3.20 1.89
CA THR A 80 1.56 3.92 3.16
C THR A 80 0.20 4.19 3.77
N GLY A 81 0.15 4.32 5.08
CA GLY A 81 -0.99 4.85 5.82
C GLY A 81 -0.50 5.72 6.97
N GLU A 82 -1.30 6.73 7.29
CA GLU A 82 -0.90 7.80 8.20
C GLU A 82 -1.92 7.94 9.33
N SER A 83 -1.45 8.24 10.53
CA SER A 83 -2.27 8.64 11.67
C SER A 83 -1.68 9.91 12.29
N ALA A 84 -2.38 11.02 12.11
CA ALA A 84 -2.02 12.31 12.69
C ALA A 84 -2.82 12.53 13.96
N CYS A 85 -2.16 12.60 15.12
CA CYS A 85 -2.82 12.93 16.38
C CYS A 85 -3.05 14.45 16.47
N ALA A 86 -4.29 14.85 16.79
CA ALA A 86 -4.68 16.26 16.83
C ALA A 86 -4.13 17.02 18.06
N SER A 87 -3.75 16.32 19.12
CA SER A 87 -3.33 16.91 20.40
C SER A 87 -2.31 16.01 21.10
N PRO A 88 -1.14 16.53 21.53
CA PRO A 88 -0.13 15.74 22.23
C PRO A 88 -0.65 14.97 23.45
N GLU A 89 -1.61 15.55 24.18
CA GLU A 89 -2.18 14.98 25.41
C GLU A 89 -2.95 13.68 25.16
N ASN A 90 -3.45 13.50 23.93
CA ASN A 90 -4.17 12.30 23.49
C ASN A 90 -3.32 11.40 22.59
N PHE A 91 -2.01 11.62 22.54
CA PHE A 91 -1.13 10.79 21.75
C PHE A 91 -0.95 9.40 22.38
N ASP A 92 -1.33 8.38 21.62
CA ASP A 92 -1.07 6.98 21.93
C ASP A 92 -0.43 6.31 20.70
N ALA A 93 0.83 5.90 20.87
CA ALA A 93 1.62 5.31 19.79
C ALA A 93 1.04 3.98 19.28
N GLU A 94 0.41 3.20 20.16
CA GLU A 94 -0.20 1.92 19.78
C GLU A 94 -1.47 2.14 18.96
N ILE A 95 -2.33 3.07 19.38
CA ILE A 95 -3.53 3.45 18.64
C ILE A 95 -3.15 4.08 17.29
N GLY A 96 -2.15 4.98 17.29
CA GLY A 96 -1.64 5.60 16.06
C GLY A 96 -1.17 4.57 15.04
N ARG A 97 -0.43 3.53 15.48
CA ARG A 97 -0.02 2.41 14.61
C ARG A 97 -1.21 1.63 14.05
N LYS A 98 -2.21 1.31 14.89
CA LYS A 98 -3.40 0.58 14.45
C LYS A 98 -4.17 1.37 13.39
N ILE A 99 -4.37 2.68 13.58
CA ILE A 99 -5.05 3.56 12.62
C ILE A 99 -4.23 3.68 11.33
N ALA A 100 -2.93 3.95 11.43
CA ALA A 100 -2.04 4.07 10.27
C ALA A 100 -2.07 2.78 9.43
N ARG A 101 -2.04 1.61 10.06
CA ARG A 101 -2.16 0.32 9.39
C ARG A 101 -3.51 0.15 8.71
N GLN A 102 -4.61 0.46 9.39
CA GLN A 102 -5.96 0.39 8.80
C GLN A 102 -6.08 1.29 7.57
N ASN A 103 -5.50 2.50 7.61
CA ASN A 103 -5.45 3.42 6.48
C ASN A 103 -4.62 2.87 5.32
N ALA A 104 -3.48 2.24 5.60
CA ALA A 104 -2.67 1.58 4.57
C ALA A 104 -3.43 0.40 3.93
N VAL A 105 -4.02 -0.49 4.74
CA VAL A 105 -4.83 -1.63 4.28
C VAL A 105 -6.01 -1.18 3.42
N SER A 106 -6.67 -0.07 3.79
CA SER A 106 -7.78 0.51 3.03
C SER A 106 -7.36 0.93 1.62
N LYS A 107 -6.10 1.38 1.44
CA LYS A 107 -5.53 1.69 0.12
C LYS A 107 -5.11 0.44 -0.67
N VAL A 108 -4.83 -0.69 -0.02
CA VAL A 108 -4.50 -1.97 -0.70
C VAL A 108 -5.73 -2.55 -1.41
N TRP A 109 -6.92 -2.41 -0.82
CA TRP A 109 -8.18 -2.90 -1.40
C TRP A 109 -8.44 -2.51 -2.86
N PRO A 110 -8.45 -1.20 -3.23
CA PRO A 110 -8.67 -0.81 -4.62
C PRO A 110 -7.53 -1.27 -5.55
N LEU A 111 -6.29 -1.37 -5.07
CA LEU A 111 -5.16 -1.86 -5.87
C LEU A 111 -5.32 -3.33 -6.23
N MET A 112 -5.66 -4.17 -5.24
CA MET A 112 -5.90 -5.59 -5.48
C MET A 112 -7.18 -5.84 -6.28
N GLY A 113 -8.21 -5.02 -6.07
CA GLY A 113 -9.42 -5.06 -6.89
C GLY A 113 -9.15 -4.75 -8.37
N TYR A 114 -8.34 -3.72 -8.64
CA TYR A 114 -7.89 -3.40 -10.00
C TYR A 114 -7.04 -4.51 -10.61
N ALA A 115 -6.09 -5.07 -9.85
CA ALA A 115 -5.24 -6.18 -10.31
C ALA A 115 -6.08 -7.40 -10.69
N LEU A 116 -7.03 -7.80 -9.83
CA LEU A 116 -7.96 -8.89 -10.12
C LEU A 116 -8.81 -8.59 -11.36
N ARG A 117 -9.35 -7.37 -11.49
CA ARG A 117 -10.14 -7.00 -12.67
C ARG A 117 -9.30 -7.05 -13.95
N THR A 118 -8.04 -6.62 -13.88
CA THR A 118 -7.09 -6.68 -14.99
C THR A 118 -6.88 -8.13 -15.42
N GLU A 119 -6.65 -9.03 -14.46
CA GLU A 119 -6.50 -10.46 -14.72
C GLU A 119 -7.76 -11.08 -15.35
N LEU A 120 -8.94 -10.78 -14.80
CA LEU A 120 -10.22 -11.27 -15.33
C LEU A 120 -10.54 -10.72 -16.73
N SER A 121 -10.01 -9.55 -17.08
CA SER A 121 -10.19 -8.94 -18.41
C SER A 121 -9.17 -9.44 -19.44
N ARG A 122 -8.10 -10.10 -19.00
CA ARG A 122 -7.02 -10.51 -19.89
C ARG A 122 -7.53 -11.65 -20.80
N PRO A 123 -7.43 -11.52 -22.13
CA PRO A 123 -7.76 -12.61 -23.03
C PRO A 123 -6.84 -13.81 -22.75
N ALA A 124 -7.37 -15.02 -22.93
CA ALA A 124 -6.56 -16.22 -22.81
C ALA A 124 -5.47 -16.19 -23.89
N LEU A 125 -4.20 -16.18 -23.47
CA LEU A 125 -3.07 -16.31 -24.39
C LEU A 125 -3.13 -17.68 -25.05
N THR A 126 -3.20 -17.69 -26.38
CA THR A 126 -3.04 -18.90 -27.16
C THR A 126 -1.57 -19.25 -27.27
N GLU A 127 -1.26 -20.50 -27.62
CA GLU A 127 0.11 -20.92 -27.94
C GLU A 127 0.73 -20.05 -29.05
N VAL A 128 -0.11 -19.54 -29.96
CA VAL A 128 0.32 -18.66 -31.06
C VAL A 128 0.73 -17.28 -30.55
N ASP A 129 0.01 -16.74 -29.55
CA ASP A 129 0.36 -15.45 -28.93
C ASP A 129 1.67 -15.56 -28.14
N ALA A 130 1.86 -16.66 -27.41
CA ALA A 130 3.10 -16.92 -26.69
C ALA A 130 4.28 -17.11 -27.66
N ALA A 131 4.08 -17.82 -28.77
CA ALA A 131 5.09 -17.95 -29.81
C ALA A 131 5.45 -16.60 -30.45
N ALA A 132 4.45 -15.74 -30.68
CA ALA A 132 4.65 -14.40 -31.23
C ALA A 132 5.46 -13.49 -30.27
N ASP A 133 5.16 -13.52 -28.97
CA ASP A 133 5.93 -12.80 -27.94
C ASP A 133 7.40 -13.23 -27.93
N VAL A 134 7.66 -14.54 -27.96
CA VAL A 134 9.03 -15.11 -27.96
C VAL A 134 9.76 -14.74 -29.25
N ALA A 135 9.06 -14.74 -30.39
CA ALA A 135 9.61 -14.37 -31.68
C ALA A 135 9.77 -12.84 -31.87
N GLY A 136 9.23 -12.01 -30.97
CA GLY A 136 9.20 -10.56 -31.12
C GLY A 136 8.33 -10.08 -32.28
N THR A 137 7.36 -10.90 -32.70
CA THR A 137 6.43 -10.58 -33.81
C THR A 137 5.09 -10.09 -33.25
N PRO A 138 4.33 -9.29 -34.03
CA PRO A 138 2.99 -8.85 -33.60
C PRO A 138 2.10 -10.05 -33.26
N ARG A 139 1.35 -9.94 -32.15
CA ARG A 139 0.40 -10.99 -31.79
C ARG A 139 -0.76 -11.02 -32.80
N PRO A 140 -1.31 -12.21 -33.10
CA PRO A 140 -2.51 -12.35 -33.93
C PRO A 140 -3.71 -11.52 -33.47
N ASP A 141 -3.87 -11.36 -32.15
CA ASP A 141 -4.93 -10.55 -31.54
C ASP A 141 -4.63 -9.04 -31.51
N HIS A 142 -3.41 -8.64 -31.88
CA HIS A 142 -2.96 -7.25 -31.95
C HIS A 142 -2.02 -7.03 -33.15
N PRO A 143 -2.53 -7.17 -34.39
CA PRO A 143 -1.71 -6.93 -35.59
C PRO A 143 -1.31 -5.45 -35.66
N ILE A 144 -0.05 -5.16 -36.04
CA ILE A 144 0.38 -3.80 -36.35
C ILE A 144 -0.32 -3.37 -37.64
N ILE A 145 -0.98 -2.21 -37.58
CA ILE A 145 -1.70 -1.57 -38.70
C ILE A 145 -0.72 -1.13 -39.79
#